data_AF-A0A0X3RVG7-F1
#
_entry.id   AF-A0A0X3RVG7-F1
#
_cell.length_a   1.000
_cell.length_b   1.000
_cell.length_c   1.000
_cell.angle_alpha   90.00
_cell.angle_beta   90.00
_cell.angle_gamma   90.00
#
_symmetry.space_group_name_H-M   'P 1'
#
loop_
_entity.id
_entity.type
_entity.pdbx_description
1 polymer ?
#
loop_
_entity_poly.entity_id
_entity_poly.type
_entity_poly.pdbx_seq_one_letter_code
_entity_poly.pdbx_strand_id
1 'polypeptide(L)'
;MSDTHVPLRGEDEPEQLREQFRQLLRYRWLIGGGVGVGLLAGAWLGITGADSYAATTDIVLRAPTSDPFAPTLSSDKALNMGSERQTALSRKVAEEAAKRLGLAADEVDRLQHGLQVTNPPQTLVLHFSYTGSDPKEAARRANALTQSYIDLRKEQWESVQGSMLKSLQNQLNPVAKQNDELSKRLKQLPDGSAADSAYAVQANLLSRITELSSKITSLKMLDMTPGSVIRNATAPTSPDGPGLPLSLGLGGLVGVGLGLLGAWMRLVFDPAPRSAGDVARAVHGPVLGALPRGSAGALVVGRTDSRAAEEYRSIAFRLAYDERFADRRRLLVVAPRGSMESSVGVAANLAASFAETGKNVLLVEADLRTPSLSERLDVSAASRPRWSSTVEPAEGEWPGPGKLLVDAGESGAFGLVPGERVRNVPRALTSARTTRLIAEADDPDATVVVVAPPVLAYADALALVDRVDGVLIVCDPRTVHRADLVRIRELIVGAGGTVLGAVTHTDSHRREAAARRNSRRRAAKSPAVRPAARPGTRLETERHIDGDGSDTIALRTVRSGDR
;
A
#
# COMPACT_ATOMS: atom_id res chain seq x y z
N MET A 1 49.06 6.99 30.53
CA MET A 1 47.94 6.31 31.20
C MET A 1 46.81 6.23 30.19
N SER A 2 46.48 5.02 29.80
CA SER A 2 45.61 4.67 28.68
C SER A 2 44.16 4.53 29.18
N ASP A 3 43.32 5.51 28.88
CA ASP A 3 41.87 5.40 29.08
C ASP A 3 41.21 4.90 27.79
N THR A 4 40.86 3.61 27.83
CA THR A 4 40.02 2.94 26.85
C THR A 4 38.56 3.37 27.05
N HIS A 5 38.06 4.21 26.14
CA HIS A 5 36.62 4.42 25.96
C HIS A 5 35.96 3.12 25.49
N VAL A 6 35.16 2.51 26.36
CA VAL A 6 34.23 1.44 26.00
C VAL A 6 32.94 2.09 25.47
N PRO A 7 32.50 1.84 24.23
CA PRO A 7 31.19 2.30 23.78
C PRO A 7 30.12 1.33 24.29
N LEU A 8 29.17 1.84 25.07
CA LEU A 8 27.93 1.15 25.44
C LEU A 8 27.10 0.92 24.16
N ARG A 9 27.30 -0.23 23.50
CA ARG A 9 26.41 -0.76 22.45
C ARG A 9 25.71 -1.97 23.03
N GLY A 10 24.45 -1.84 23.44
CA GLY A 10 23.69 -3.01 23.88
C GLY A 10 22.22 -2.78 24.22
N GLU A 11 21.83 -1.60 24.71
CA GLU A 11 20.48 -1.42 25.27
C GLU A 11 19.47 -0.70 24.34
N ASP A 12 19.91 -0.10 23.22
CA ASP A 12 19.05 0.73 22.35
C ASP A 12 18.32 -0.04 21.22
N GLU A 13 18.71 -1.27 20.90
CA GLU A 13 18.12 -2.03 19.77
C GLU A 13 16.63 -2.39 19.93
N PRO A 14 16.14 -2.88 21.09
CA PRO A 14 14.72 -3.23 21.23
C PRO A 14 13.81 -1.99 21.23
N GLU A 15 14.30 -0.82 21.67
CA GLU A 15 13.54 0.43 21.59
C GLU A 15 13.45 0.94 20.15
N GLN A 16 14.54 0.86 19.37
CA GLN A 16 14.53 1.26 17.96
C GLN A 16 13.53 0.48 17.12
N LEU A 17 13.44 -0.84 17.31
CA LEU A 17 12.47 -1.68 16.59
C LEU A 17 11.03 -1.34 16.95
N ARG A 18 10.74 -1.08 18.23
CA ARG A 18 9.41 -0.67 18.69
C ARG A 18 9.03 0.70 18.15
N GLU A 19 9.99 1.62 18.06
CA GLU A 19 9.79 2.96 17.50
C GLU A 19 9.52 2.87 15.98
N GLN A 20 10.28 2.05 15.25
CA GLN A 20 10.06 1.79 13.81
C GLN A 20 8.69 1.17 13.53
N PHE A 21 8.25 0.21 14.35
CA PHE A 21 6.91 -0.38 14.23
C PHE A 21 5.80 0.64 14.47
N ARG A 22 5.93 1.48 15.50
CA ARG A 22 4.98 2.57 15.78
C ARG A 22 4.91 3.58 14.62
N GLN A 23 6.04 3.84 13.96
CA GLN A 23 6.10 4.72 12.79
C GLN A 23 5.38 4.11 11.55
N LEU A 24 5.53 2.81 11.31
CA LEU A 24 4.83 2.10 10.23
C LEU A 24 3.30 2.09 10.43
N LEU A 25 2.82 1.88 11.66
CA LEU A 25 1.40 1.89 12.03
C LEU A 25 0.69 3.24 11.80
N ARG A 26 1.46 4.31 11.57
CA ARG A 26 0.92 5.64 11.23
C ARG A 26 0.37 5.70 9.81
N TYR A 27 0.89 4.88 8.89
CA TYR A 27 0.38 4.76 7.52
C TYR A 27 -0.59 3.58 7.37
N ARG A 28 -1.39 3.31 8.40
CA ARG A 28 -2.44 2.27 8.41
C ARG A 28 -3.37 2.32 7.20
N TRP A 29 -3.56 3.49 6.59
CA TRP A 29 -4.37 3.61 5.37
C TRP A 29 -3.68 3.08 4.12
N LEU A 30 -2.34 3.16 4.02
CA LEU A 30 -1.58 2.49 2.95
C LEU A 30 -1.58 0.98 3.14
N ILE A 31 -1.45 0.51 4.38
CA ILE A 31 -1.54 -0.92 4.70
C ILE A 31 -2.94 -1.44 4.38
N GLY A 32 -3.99 -0.75 4.84
CA GLY A 32 -5.39 -1.08 4.52
C GLY A 32 -5.70 -1.00 3.03
N GLY A 33 -5.13 -0.02 2.31
CA GLY A 33 -5.23 0.09 0.87
C GLY A 33 -4.59 -1.07 0.12
N GLY A 34 -3.36 -1.47 0.52
CA GLY A 34 -2.68 -2.64 -0.03
C GLY A 34 -3.46 -3.93 0.19
N VAL A 35 -3.97 -4.14 1.41
CA VAL A 35 -4.85 -5.29 1.73
C VAL A 35 -6.12 -5.26 0.89
N GLY A 36 -6.77 -4.10 0.74
CA GLY A 36 -7.97 -3.96 -0.09
C GLY A 36 -7.72 -4.33 -1.56
N VAL A 37 -6.62 -3.83 -2.15
CA VAL A 37 -6.23 -4.18 -3.53
C VAL A 37 -5.92 -5.67 -3.66
N GLY A 38 -5.20 -6.24 -2.70
CA GLY A 38 -4.86 -7.66 -2.68
C GLY A 38 -6.10 -8.55 -2.59
N LEU A 39 -7.06 -8.21 -1.74
CA LEU A 39 -8.32 -8.95 -1.61
C LEU A 39 -9.19 -8.82 -2.87
N LEU A 40 -9.25 -7.65 -3.50
CA LEU A 40 -9.98 -7.46 -4.76
C LEU A 40 -9.36 -8.30 -5.90
N ALA A 41 -8.03 -8.30 -6.01
CA ALA A 41 -7.32 -9.13 -6.99
C ALA A 41 -7.52 -10.63 -6.72
N GLY A 42 -7.44 -11.05 -5.45
CA GLY A 42 -7.71 -12.43 -5.03
C GLY A 42 -9.15 -12.87 -5.28
N ALA A 43 -10.13 -11.99 -5.05
CA ALA A 43 -11.53 -12.23 -5.36
C ALA A 43 -11.74 -12.38 -6.87
N TRP A 44 -11.15 -11.48 -7.66
CA TRP A 44 -11.23 -11.54 -9.12
C TRP A 44 -10.66 -12.84 -9.66
N LEU A 45 -9.44 -13.21 -9.25
CA LEU A 45 -8.82 -14.49 -9.63
C LEU A 45 -9.62 -15.71 -9.16
N GLY A 46 -10.20 -15.65 -7.96
CA GLY A 46 -11.02 -16.74 -7.43
C GLY A 46 -12.34 -16.93 -8.18
N ILE A 47 -12.92 -15.84 -8.71
CA ILE A 47 -14.14 -15.89 -9.52
C ILE A 47 -13.83 -16.33 -10.95
N THR A 48 -12.77 -15.81 -11.58
CA THR A 48 -12.41 -16.18 -12.96
C THR A 48 -11.71 -17.53 -13.06
N GLY A 49 -11.03 -17.97 -11.99
CA GLY A 49 -10.38 -19.28 -11.92
C GLY A 49 -11.38 -20.42 -11.70
N ALA A 50 -12.64 -20.12 -11.40
CA ALA A 50 -13.71 -21.08 -11.19
C ALA A 50 -14.34 -21.61 -12.49
N ASP A 51 -13.80 -21.24 -13.66
CA ASP A 51 -14.40 -21.57 -14.96
C ASP A 51 -13.98 -22.95 -15.50
N SER A 52 -13.23 -23.76 -14.74
CA SER A 52 -12.79 -25.09 -15.17
C SER A 52 -13.38 -26.21 -14.31
N TYR A 53 -14.01 -27.17 -14.98
CA TYR A 53 -14.63 -28.36 -14.40
C TYR A 53 -13.98 -29.61 -15.00
N ALA A 54 -13.39 -30.46 -14.17
CA ALA A 54 -12.89 -31.77 -14.58
C ALA A 54 -13.90 -32.86 -14.23
N ALA A 55 -14.22 -33.68 -15.23
CA ALA A 55 -15.07 -34.85 -15.06
C ALA A 55 -14.26 -36.11 -15.34
N THR A 56 -14.35 -37.11 -14.45
CA THR A 56 -13.48 -38.28 -14.49
C THR A 56 -14.27 -39.58 -14.71
N THR A 57 -13.79 -40.40 -15.63
CA THR A 57 -14.27 -41.75 -15.93
C THR A 57 -13.18 -42.77 -15.59
N ASP A 58 -13.54 -43.83 -14.89
CA ASP A 58 -12.60 -44.86 -14.43
C ASP A 58 -12.84 -46.17 -15.20
N ILE A 59 -11.78 -46.74 -15.76
CA ILE A 59 -11.85 -48.02 -16.48
C ILE A 59 -10.84 -49.02 -15.95
N VAL A 60 -11.22 -50.29 -15.88
CA VAL A 60 -10.29 -51.41 -15.65
C VAL A 60 -9.96 -52.04 -16.99
N LEU A 61 -8.67 -52.10 -17.28
CA LEU A 61 -8.14 -52.82 -18.43
C LEU A 61 -8.04 -54.29 -18.09
N ARG A 62 -8.44 -55.14 -19.05
CA ARG A 62 -8.17 -56.57 -19.00
C ARG A 62 -7.06 -56.87 -19.99
N ALA A 63 -6.08 -57.67 -19.57
CA ALA A 63 -5.18 -58.29 -20.51
C ALA A 63 -5.93 -59.42 -21.21
N PRO A 64 -5.87 -59.55 -22.54
CA PRO A 64 -6.25 -60.81 -23.17
C PRO A 64 -5.33 -61.87 -22.58
N THR A 65 -5.93 -62.96 -22.13
CA THR A 65 -5.23 -63.99 -21.37
C THR A 65 -3.94 -64.42 -22.06
N SER A 66 -2.93 -64.74 -21.25
CA SER A 66 -1.67 -65.34 -21.69
C SER A 66 -1.94 -66.45 -22.70
N ASP A 67 -1.09 -66.52 -23.72
CA ASP A 67 -1.09 -67.50 -24.80
C ASP A 67 -1.85 -68.79 -24.42
N PRO A 68 -2.98 -69.12 -25.08
CA PRO A 68 -3.75 -70.33 -24.77
C PRO A 68 -2.92 -71.62 -25.00
N PHE A 69 -1.72 -71.51 -25.57
CA PHE A 69 -0.76 -72.58 -25.78
C PHE A 69 0.45 -72.53 -24.83
N ALA A 70 0.57 -71.49 -23.98
CA ALA A 70 1.61 -71.33 -22.96
C ALA A 70 1.13 -70.48 -21.75
N PRO A 71 0.42 -71.07 -20.77
CA PRO A 71 -0.29 -70.34 -19.70
C PRO A 71 0.61 -69.74 -18.59
N THR A 72 1.94 -69.81 -18.69
CA THR A 72 2.87 -69.51 -17.58
C THR A 72 3.22 -68.03 -17.39
N LEU A 73 2.68 -67.11 -18.18
CA LEU A 73 2.94 -65.67 -18.07
C LEU A 73 1.81 -64.97 -17.28
N SER A 74 2.16 -64.31 -16.18
CA SER A 74 1.23 -63.46 -15.42
C SER A 74 0.73 -62.29 -16.28
N SER A 75 -0.58 -62.05 -16.28
CA SER A 75 -1.28 -60.99 -17.00
C SER A 75 -0.71 -59.58 -16.78
N ASP A 76 -0.11 -59.32 -15.62
CA ASP A 76 0.50 -58.02 -15.27
C ASP A 76 1.79 -57.71 -16.05
N LYS A 77 2.51 -58.73 -16.57
CA LYS A 77 3.68 -58.51 -17.44
C LYS A 77 3.31 -58.32 -18.90
N ALA A 78 2.09 -58.72 -19.29
CA ALA A 78 1.62 -58.64 -20.67
C ALA A 78 1.09 -57.24 -21.04
N LEU A 79 0.68 -56.43 -20.05
CA LEU A 79 0.09 -55.11 -20.27
C LEU A 79 0.99 -53.98 -19.75
N ASN A 80 1.55 -53.17 -20.65
CA ASN A 80 2.29 -51.97 -20.27
C ASN A 80 1.35 -50.77 -20.14
N MET A 81 1.01 -50.39 -18.90
CA MET A 81 0.10 -49.28 -18.62
C MET A 81 0.62 -47.92 -19.13
N GLY A 82 1.93 -47.75 -19.25
CA GLY A 82 2.52 -46.54 -19.86
C GLY A 82 2.20 -46.42 -21.34
N SER A 83 2.29 -47.54 -22.07
CA SER A 83 1.90 -47.61 -23.48
C SER A 83 0.39 -47.46 -23.66
N GLU A 84 -0.42 -48.08 -22.80
CA GLU A 84 -1.88 -47.93 -22.83
C GLU A 84 -2.33 -46.49 -22.60
N ARG A 85 -1.70 -45.79 -21.64
CA ARG A 85 -1.94 -44.36 -21.41
C ARG A 85 -1.59 -43.51 -22.64
N GLN A 86 -0.49 -43.82 -23.33
CA GLN A 86 -0.10 -43.10 -24.55
C GLN A 86 -1.07 -43.35 -25.70
N THR A 87 -1.56 -44.59 -25.85
CA THR A 87 -2.61 -44.93 -26.81
C THR A 87 -3.92 -44.21 -26.49
N ALA A 88 -4.30 -44.14 -25.21
CA ALA A 88 -5.48 -43.41 -24.76
C ALA A 88 -5.43 -41.90 -25.07
N LEU A 89 -4.24 -41.30 -25.03
CA LEU A 89 -3.99 -39.89 -25.40
C LEU A 89 -3.81 -39.68 -26.91
N SER A 90 -3.89 -40.74 -27.73
CA SER A 90 -3.61 -40.64 -29.16
C SER A 90 -4.68 -39.85 -29.92
N ARG A 91 -4.27 -39.25 -31.04
CA ARG A 91 -5.17 -38.52 -31.95
C ARG A 91 -6.30 -39.41 -32.49
N LYS A 92 -6.03 -40.69 -32.74
CA LYS A 92 -7.04 -41.64 -33.21
C LYS A 92 -8.21 -41.77 -32.23
N VAL A 93 -7.95 -41.79 -30.91
CA VAL A 93 -9.01 -41.84 -29.88
C VAL A 93 -9.82 -40.53 -29.87
N ALA A 94 -9.15 -39.38 -29.98
CA ALA A 94 -9.81 -38.08 -30.01
C ALA A 94 -10.67 -37.87 -31.27
N GLU A 95 -10.20 -38.31 -32.44
CA GLU A 95 -10.98 -38.28 -33.69
C GLU A 95 -12.22 -39.17 -33.61
N GLU A 96 -12.10 -40.36 -33.02
CA GLU A 96 -13.23 -41.26 -32.86
C GLU A 96 -14.25 -40.73 -31.82
N ALA A 97 -13.77 -40.07 -30.78
CA ALA A 97 -14.64 -39.38 -29.82
C ALA A 97 -15.33 -38.16 -30.44
N ALA A 98 -14.63 -37.39 -31.28
CA ALA A 98 -15.22 -36.26 -32.00
C ALA A 98 -16.36 -36.70 -32.91
N LYS A 99 -16.18 -37.80 -33.66
CA LYS A 99 -17.26 -38.40 -34.47
C LYS A 99 -18.48 -38.77 -33.64
N ARG A 100 -18.28 -39.38 -32.46
CA ARG A 100 -19.38 -39.76 -31.54
C ARG A 100 -20.12 -38.56 -30.98
N LEU A 101 -19.41 -37.47 -30.76
CA LEU A 101 -19.97 -36.22 -30.23
C LEU A 101 -20.55 -35.33 -31.33
N GLY A 102 -20.36 -35.67 -32.61
CA GLY A 102 -20.78 -34.84 -33.74
C GLY A 102 -19.98 -33.55 -33.89
N LEU A 103 -18.72 -33.54 -33.45
CA LEU A 103 -17.84 -32.37 -33.43
C LEU A 103 -17.06 -32.23 -34.74
N ALA A 104 -16.68 -31.00 -35.07
CA ALA A 104 -15.92 -30.70 -36.28
C ALA A 104 -14.43 -31.07 -36.13
N ALA A 105 -13.72 -31.19 -37.26
CA ALA A 105 -12.33 -31.66 -37.29
C ALA A 105 -11.34 -30.72 -36.57
N ASP A 106 -11.65 -29.43 -36.49
CA ASP A 106 -10.90 -28.40 -35.77
C ASP A 106 -11.07 -28.48 -34.23
N GLU A 107 -12.13 -29.15 -33.76
CA GLU A 107 -12.38 -29.33 -32.33
C GLU A 107 -11.64 -30.55 -31.74
N VAL A 108 -11.08 -31.41 -32.60
CA VAL A 108 -10.27 -32.58 -32.18
C VAL A 108 -9.07 -32.13 -31.35
N ASP A 109 -8.38 -31.06 -31.77
CA ASP A 109 -7.22 -30.55 -31.02
C ASP A 109 -7.65 -30.04 -29.63
N ARG A 110 -8.82 -29.40 -29.51
CA ARG A 110 -9.37 -28.98 -28.20
C ARG A 110 -9.76 -30.15 -27.33
N LEU A 111 -10.26 -31.25 -27.90
CA LEU A 111 -10.54 -32.49 -27.16
C LEU A 111 -9.26 -33.11 -26.61
N GLN A 112 -8.16 -33.08 -27.37
CA GLN A 112 -6.88 -33.60 -26.89
C GLN A 112 -6.31 -32.77 -25.74
N HIS A 113 -6.33 -31.43 -25.85
CA HIS A 113 -5.77 -30.55 -24.80
C HIS A 113 -6.53 -30.65 -23.47
N GLY A 114 -7.85 -30.87 -23.51
CA GLY A 114 -8.65 -31.03 -22.30
C GLY A 114 -8.57 -32.41 -21.66
N LEU A 115 -7.98 -33.41 -22.33
CA LEU A 115 -7.90 -34.78 -21.84
C LEU A 115 -6.62 -35.03 -21.04
N GLN A 116 -6.79 -35.56 -19.83
CA GLN A 116 -5.72 -36.10 -19.01
C GLN A 116 -6.02 -37.56 -18.70
N VAL A 117 -5.03 -38.44 -18.90
CA VAL A 117 -5.12 -39.86 -18.53
C VAL A 117 -4.05 -40.18 -17.51
N THR A 118 -4.45 -40.66 -16.34
CA THR A 118 -3.54 -41.09 -15.27
C THR A 118 -3.76 -42.57 -14.93
N ASN A 119 -2.75 -43.19 -14.35
CA ASN A 119 -2.79 -44.57 -13.86
C ASN A 119 -2.26 -44.60 -12.43
N PRO A 120 -3.05 -45.02 -11.43
CA PRO A 120 -2.56 -45.26 -10.09
C PRO A 120 -1.49 -46.36 -10.05
N PRO A 121 -0.47 -46.24 -9.18
CA PRO A 121 0.57 -47.26 -9.06
C PRO A 121 -0.01 -48.65 -8.77
N GLN A 122 0.54 -49.68 -9.43
CA GLN A 122 0.15 -51.08 -9.24
C GLN A 122 -1.32 -51.39 -9.55
N THR A 123 -1.96 -50.62 -10.44
CA THR A 123 -3.32 -50.90 -10.89
C THR A 123 -3.39 -51.07 -12.41
N LEU A 124 -4.42 -51.78 -12.85
CA LEU A 124 -4.84 -51.85 -14.26
C LEU A 124 -5.95 -50.83 -14.56
N VAL A 125 -6.00 -49.74 -13.78
CA VAL A 125 -7.06 -48.72 -13.86
C VAL A 125 -6.54 -47.50 -14.61
N LEU A 126 -7.29 -47.02 -15.60
CA LEU A 126 -7.03 -45.71 -16.21
C LEU A 126 -8.11 -44.72 -15.78
N HIS A 127 -7.67 -43.56 -15.31
CA HIS A 127 -8.52 -42.41 -15.02
C HIS A 127 -8.51 -41.45 -16.19
N PHE A 128 -9.63 -41.33 -16.88
CA PHE A 128 -9.84 -40.37 -17.95
C PHE A 128 -10.49 -39.13 -17.36
N SER A 129 -9.73 -38.06 -17.19
CA SER A 129 -10.26 -36.77 -16.73
C SER A 129 -10.31 -35.80 -17.90
N TYR A 130 -11.46 -35.15 -18.10
CA TYR A 130 -11.59 -34.09 -19.10
C TYR A 130 -11.95 -32.77 -18.43
N THR A 131 -11.12 -31.74 -18.64
CA THR A 131 -11.35 -30.38 -18.13
C THR A 131 -12.00 -29.50 -19.19
N GLY A 132 -13.14 -28.88 -18.84
CA GLY A 132 -13.86 -27.95 -19.71
C GLY A 132 -14.63 -26.88 -18.93
N SER A 133 -15.24 -25.94 -19.66
CA SER A 133 -15.97 -24.81 -19.07
C SER A 133 -17.41 -25.12 -18.66
N ASP A 134 -18.01 -26.16 -19.23
CA ASP A 134 -19.35 -26.65 -18.85
C ASP A 134 -19.21 -28.04 -18.19
N PRO A 135 -19.69 -28.22 -16.94
CA PRO A 135 -19.62 -29.50 -16.24
C PRO A 135 -20.34 -30.64 -16.98
N LYS A 136 -21.43 -30.36 -17.70
CA LYS A 136 -22.16 -31.38 -18.47
C LYS A 136 -21.39 -31.79 -19.72
N GLU A 137 -20.77 -30.84 -20.41
CA GLU A 137 -19.92 -31.14 -21.56
C GLU A 137 -18.66 -31.89 -21.16
N ALA A 138 -18.04 -31.52 -20.03
CA ALA A 138 -16.87 -32.21 -19.52
C ALA A 138 -17.17 -33.70 -19.27
N ALA A 139 -18.31 -34.01 -18.63
CA ALA A 139 -18.74 -35.39 -18.41
C ALA A 139 -19.03 -36.14 -19.72
N ARG A 140 -19.72 -35.49 -20.68
CA ARG A 140 -19.99 -36.09 -22.00
C ARG A 140 -18.70 -36.41 -22.76
N ARG A 141 -17.73 -35.49 -22.77
CA ARG A 141 -16.45 -35.65 -23.46
C ARG A 141 -15.57 -36.71 -22.81
N ALA A 142 -15.47 -36.73 -21.48
CA ALA A 142 -14.76 -37.78 -20.73
C ALA A 142 -15.31 -39.19 -21.05
N ASN A 143 -16.64 -39.35 -21.00
CA ASN A 143 -17.28 -40.63 -21.32
C ASN A 143 -17.08 -41.01 -22.80
N ALA A 144 -17.21 -40.08 -23.74
CA ALA A 144 -17.01 -40.34 -25.16
C ALA A 144 -15.55 -40.72 -25.51
N LEU A 145 -14.57 -40.05 -24.92
CA LEU A 145 -13.14 -40.36 -25.08
C LEU A 145 -12.82 -41.74 -24.52
N THR A 146 -13.36 -42.05 -23.34
CA THR A 146 -13.20 -43.38 -22.72
C THR A 146 -13.77 -44.49 -23.59
N GLN A 147 -15.01 -44.32 -24.08
CA GLN A 147 -15.65 -45.32 -24.93
C GLN A 147 -14.91 -45.50 -26.26
N SER A 148 -14.41 -44.40 -26.84
CA SER A 148 -13.64 -44.45 -28.09
C SER A 148 -12.32 -45.20 -27.93
N TYR A 149 -11.68 -45.08 -26.76
CA TYR A 149 -10.48 -45.86 -26.44
C TYR A 149 -10.80 -47.35 -26.28
N ILE A 150 -11.88 -47.70 -25.56
CA ILE A 150 -12.32 -49.09 -25.40
C ILE A 150 -12.62 -49.73 -26.76
N ASP A 151 -13.33 -49.01 -27.62
CA ASP A 151 -13.72 -49.50 -28.95
C ASP A 151 -12.51 -49.64 -29.88
N LEU A 152 -11.57 -48.68 -29.83
CA LEU A 152 -10.29 -48.81 -30.54
C LEU A 152 -9.50 -50.03 -30.09
N ARG A 153 -9.46 -50.29 -28.78
CA ARG A 153 -8.74 -51.44 -28.22
C ARG A 153 -9.41 -52.73 -28.65
N LYS A 154 -10.74 -52.81 -28.63
CA LYS A 154 -11.50 -53.95 -29.17
C LYS A 154 -11.19 -54.21 -30.64
N GLU A 155 -11.20 -53.17 -31.48
CA GLU A 155 -10.87 -53.26 -32.91
C GLU A 155 -9.45 -53.85 -33.12
N GLN A 156 -8.46 -53.40 -32.35
CA GLN A 156 -7.10 -53.91 -32.41
C GLN A 156 -7.03 -55.41 -32.05
N TRP A 157 -7.72 -55.84 -31.00
CA TRP A 157 -7.74 -57.23 -30.58
C TRP A 157 -8.45 -58.14 -31.59
N GLU A 158 -9.60 -57.72 -32.11
CA GLU A 158 -10.31 -58.47 -33.16
C GLU A 158 -9.48 -58.60 -34.44
N SER A 159 -8.74 -57.54 -34.81
CA SER A 159 -7.80 -57.58 -35.94
C SER A 159 -6.66 -58.58 -35.72
N VAL A 160 -6.06 -58.59 -34.52
CA VAL A 160 -4.99 -59.56 -34.19
C VAL A 160 -5.55 -60.98 -34.19
N GLN A 161 -6.69 -61.23 -33.56
CA GLN A 161 -7.36 -62.54 -33.55
C GLN A 161 -7.66 -63.01 -34.97
N GLY A 162 -8.22 -62.13 -35.82
CA GLY A 162 -8.54 -62.43 -37.21
C GLY A 162 -7.30 -62.78 -38.04
N SER A 163 -6.20 -62.04 -37.85
CA SER A 163 -4.92 -62.34 -38.51
C SER A 163 -4.36 -63.70 -38.11
N MET A 164 -4.47 -64.06 -36.82
CA MET A 164 -4.00 -65.33 -36.30
C MET A 164 -4.88 -66.48 -36.78
N LEU A 165 -6.20 -66.30 -36.77
CA LEU A 165 -7.15 -67.26 -37.30
C LEU A 165 -6.87 -67.54 -38.78
N LYS A 166 -6.62 -66.49 -39.58
CA LYS A 166 -6.26 -66.61 -41.00
C LYS A 166 -4.96 -67.39 -41.19
N SER A 167 -3.95 -67.15 -40.36
CA SER A 167 -2.68 -67.89 -40.39
C SER A 167 -2.89 -69.38 -40.07
N LEU A 168 -3.65 -69.72 -39.02
CA LEU A 168 -3.96 -71.13 -38.68
C LEU A 168 -4.79 -71.81 -39.77
N GLN A 169 -5.76 -71.11 -40.35
CA GLN A 169 -6.52 -71.61 -41.49
C GLN A 169 -5.63 -71.90 -42.71
N ASN A 170 -4.66 -71.01 -43.00
CA ASN A 170 -3.70 -71.21 -44.08
C ASN A 170 -2.77 -72.41 -43.82
N GLN A 171 -2.55 -72.81 -42.57
CA GLN A 171 -1.83 -74.04 -42.22
C GLN A 171 -2.73 -75.28 -42.28
N LEU A 172 -4.00 -75.16 -41.88
CA LEU A 172 -4.97 -76.25 -41.89
C LEU A 172 -5.35 -76.67 -43.32
N ASN A 173 -5.65 -75.70 -44.18
CA ASN A 173 -6.12 -75.93 -45.55
C ASN A 173 -5.22 -76.87 -46.39
N PRO A 174 -3.88 -76.69 -46.46
CA PRO A 174 -3.03 -77.59 -47.23
C PRO A 174 -2.95 -79.00 -46.61
N VAL A 175 -2.93 -79.11 -45.28
CA VAL A 175 -2.89 -80.40 -44.57
C VAL A 175 -4.19 -81.17 -44.79
N ALA A 176 -5.34 -80.48 -44.74
CA ALA A 176 -6.64 -81.06 -45.05
C ALA A 176 -6.70 -81.56 -46.51
N LYS A 177 -6.20 -80.78 -47.47
CA LYS A 177 -6.11 -81.21 -48.88
C LYS A 177 -5.22 -82.44 -49.07
N GLN A 178 -4.06 -82.49 -48.41
CA GLN A 178 -3.16 -83.65 -48.44
C GLN A 178 -3.85 -84.90 -47.90
N ASN A 179 -4.60 -84.76 -46.80
CA ASN A 179 -5.39 -85.86 -46.23
C ASN A 179 -6.49 -86.33 -47.19
N ASP A 180 -7.21 -85.41 -47.84
CA ASP A 180 -8.25 -85.74 -48.80
C ASP A 180 -7.69 -86.46 -50.03
N GLU A 181 -6.56 -85.99 -50.58
CA GLU A 181 -5.87 -86.65 -51.71
C GLU A 181 -5.36 -88.03 -51.33
N LEU A 182 -4.73 -88.16 -50.15
CA LEU A 182 -4.25 -89.44 -49.64
C LEU A 182 -5.42 -90.41 -49.43
N SER A 183 -6.56 -89.94 -48.90
CA SER A 183 -7.76 -90.75 -48.72
C SER A 183 -8.35 -91.26 -50.05
N LYS A 184 -8.29 -90.46 -51.12
CA LYS A 184 -8.73 -90.87 -52.47
C LYS A 184 -7.80 -91.94 -53.04
N ARG A 185 -6.48 -91.79 -52.85
CA ARG A 185 -5.49 -92.78 -53.28
C ARG A 185 -5.65 -94.10 -52.52
N LEU A 186 -5.83 -94.04 -51.20
CA LEU A 186 -6.07 -95.21 -50.34
C LEU A 186 -7.25 -96.06 -50.83
N LYS A 187 -8.33 -95.45 -51.38
CA LYS A 187 -9.48 -96.19 -51.95
C LYS A 187 -9.17 -96.95 -53.24
N GLN A 188 -8.04 -96.66 -53.90
CA GLN A 188 -7.66 -97.25 -55.19
C GLN A 188 -6.50 -98.28 -55.05
N LEU A 189 -5.89 -98.40 -53.87
CA LEU A 189 -4.80 -99.36 -53.64
C LEU A 189 -5.34 -100.74 -53.20
N PRO A 190 -4.76 -101.85 -53.70
CA PRO A 190 -5.04 -103.19 -53.19
C PRO A 190 -4.39 -103.42 -51.81
N ASP A 191 -5.01 -104.25 -50.98
CA ASP A 191 -4.58 -104.53 -49.61
C ASP A 191 -3.14 -105.11 -49.56
N GLY A 192 -2.26 -104.49 -48.78
CA GLY A 192 -0.85 -104.89 -48.63
C GLY A 192 0.00 -103.86 -47.88
N SER A 193 1.30 -104.10 -47.76
CA SER A 193 2.23 -103.26 -46.97
C SER A 193 2.31 -101.79 -47.41
N ALA A 194 1.99 -101.48 -48.66
CA ALA A 194 1.89 -100.11 -49.15
C ALA A 194 0.70 -99.34 -48.55
N ALA A 195 -0.43 -100.03 -48.31
CA ALA A 195 -1.61 -99.42 -47.69
C ALA A 195 -1.36 -99.08 -46.21
N ASP A 196 -0.69 -99.97 -45.47
CA ASP A 196 -0.34 -99.75 -44.05
C ASP A 196 0.49 -98.48 -43.85
N SER A 197 1.48 -98.25 -44.73
CA SER A 197 2.29 -97.03 -44.69
C SER A 197 1.48 -95.75 -44.96
N ALA A 198 0.51 -95.82 -45.88
CA ALA A 198 -0.36 -94.71 -46.22
C ALA A 198 -1.37 -94.41 -45.09
N TYR A 199 -1.87 -95.43 -44.38
CA TYR A 199 -2.70 -95.24 -43.17
C TYR A 199 -1.93 -94.57 -42.04
N ALA A 200 -0.65 -94.91 -41.84
CA ALA A 200 0.19 -94.25 -40.84
C ALA A 200 0.39 -92.75 -41.14
N VAL A 201 0.62 -92.39 -42.40
CA VAL A 201 0.70 -90.98 -42.84
C VAL A 201 -0.65 -90.29 -42.65
N GLN A 202 -1.77 -90.95 -42.97
CA GLN A 202 -3.10 -90.41 -42.75
C GLN A 202 -3.37 -90.13 -41.27
N ALA A 203 -3.00 -91.04 -40.37
CA ALA A 203 -3.14 -90.85 -38.93
C ALA A 203 -2.37 -89.62 -38.42
N ASN A 204 -1.16 -89.38 -38.95
CA ASN A 204 -0.38 -88.18 -38.63
C ASN A 204 -1.06 -86.89 -39.13
N LEU A 205 -1.58 -86.90 -40.36
CA LEU A 205 -2.31 -85.75 -40.92
C LEU A 205 -3.60 -85.46 -40.12
N LEU A 206 -4.36 -86.49 -39.73
CA LEU A 206 -5.56 -86.34 -38.91
C LEU A 206 -5.25 -85.80 -37.51
N SER A 207 -4.14 -86.26 -36.90
CA SER A 207 -3.66 -85.71 -35.62
C SER A 207 -3.37 -84.21 -35.76
N ARG A 208 -2.68 -83.81 -36.83
CA ARG A 208 -2.36 -82.39 -37.10
C ARG A 208 -3.57 -81.54 -37.43
N ILE A 209 -4.55 -82.09 -38.18
CA ILE A 209 -5.84 -81.43 -38.44
C ILE A 209 -6.59 -81.21 -37.13
N THR A 210 -6.65 -82.22 -36.27
CA THR A 210 -7.32 -82.14 -34.96
C THR A 210 -6.64 -81.11 -34.06
N GLU A 211 -5.31 -81.09 -34.05
CA GLU A 211 -4.53 -80.08 -33.32
C GLU A 211 -4.85 -78.67 -33.83
N LEU A 212 -4.70 -78.41 -35.13
CA LEU A 212 -4.96 -77.08 -35.72
C LEU A 212 -6.42 -76.65 -35.54
N SER A 213 -7.39 -77.57 -35.68
CA SER A 213 -8.80 -77.30 -35.45
C SER A 213 -9.08 -76.97 -33.98
N SER A 214 -8.44 -77.66 -33.04
CA SER A 214 -8.53 -77.35 -31.61
C SER A 214 -7.98 -75.95 -31.33
N LYS A 215 -6.82 -75.58 -31.89
CA LYS A 215 -6.24 -74.23 -31.75
C LYS A 215 -7.18 -73.15 -32.29
N ILE A 216 -7.82 -73.40 -33.44
CA ILE A 216 -8.80 -72.49 -34.04
C ILE A 216 -10.02 -72.31 -33.14
N THR A 217 -10.60 -73.39 -32.61
CA THR A 217 -11.77 -73.32 -31.74
C THR A 217 -11.43 -72.60 -30.43
N SER A 218 -10.29 -72.91 -29.82
CA SER A 218 -9.80 -72.22 -28.62
C SER A 218 -9.62 -70.72 -28.87
N LEU A 219 -9.01 -70.33 -30.00
CA LEU A 219 -8.82 -68.92 -30.37
C LEU A 219 -10.15 -68.19 -30.57
N LYS A 220 -11.16 -68.84 -31.16
CA LYS A 220 -12.51 -68.27 -31.35
C LYS A 220 -13.28 -68.06 -30.04
N MET A 221 -13.00 -68.85 -29.02
CA MET A 221 -13.68 -68.78 -27.72
C MET A 221 -13.01 -67.80 -26.74
N LEU A 222 -11.86 -67.23 -27.07
CA LEU A 222 -11.21 -66.23 -26.21
C LEU A 222 -12.10 -65.00 -26.02
N ASP A 223 -12.25 -64.59 -24.76
CA ASP A 223 -12.93 -63.34 -24.42
C ASP A 223 -12.10 -62.14 -24.89
N MET A 224 -12.64 -61.40 -25.85
CA MET A 224 -12.01 -60.21 -26.45
C MET A 224 -12.42 -58.92 -25.73
N THR A 225 -13.00 -59.01 -24.53
CA THR A 225 -13.36 -57.82 -23.73
C THR A 225 -12.11 -57.02 -23.37
N PRO A 226 -11.88 -55.82 -23.96
CA PRO A 226 -10.66 -55.06 -23.72
C PRO A 226 -10.61 -54.53 -22.28
N GLY A 227 -11.77 -54.31 -21.67
CA GLY A 227 -11.89 -53.74 -20.33
C GLY A 227 -13.34 -53.37 -20.05
N SER A 228 -13.59 -52.85 -18.86
CA SER A 228 -14.92 -52.41 -18.44
C SER A 228 -14.84 -51.06 -17.75
N VAL A 229 -15.81 -50.20 -18.04
CA VAL A 229 -15.97 -48.94 -17.31
C VAL A 229 -16.48 -49.25 -15.91
N ILE A 230 -15.73 -48.82 -14.89
CA ILE A 230 -16.10 -48.95 -13.48
C ILE A 230 -17.06 -47.83 -13.10
N ARG A 231 -16.73 -46.61 -13.52
CA ARG A 231 -17.44 -45.39 -13.15
C ARG A 231 -17.49 -44.44 -14.34
N ASN A 232 -18.70 -44.07 -14.75
CA ASN A 232 -18.92 -43.02 -15.74
C ASN A 232 -18.73 -41.63 -15.11
N ALA A 233 -18.21 -40.69 -15.91
CA ALA A 233 -18.14 -39.29 -15.53
C ALA A 233 -19.54 -38.71 -15.34
N THR A 234 -19.73 -38.05 -14.21
CA THR A 234 -20.91 -37.23 -13.88
C THR A 234 -20.51 -35.76 -13.88
N ALA A 235 -21.46 -34.86 -14.17
CA ALA A 235 -21.21 -33.43 -14.13
C ALA A 235 -20.74 -33.01 -12.72
N PRO A 236 -19.52 -32.47 -12.57
CA PRO A 236 -19.01 -32.04 -11.26
C PRO A 236 -19.84 -30.88 -10.71
N THR A 237 -20.03 -30.86 -9.40
CA THR A 237 -20.82 -29.84 -8.70
C THR A 237 -19.99 -28.61 -8.28
N SER A 238 -18.67 -28.73 -8.31
CA SER A 238 -17.72 -27.66 -7.99
C SER A 238 -16.64 -27.53 -9.05
N PRO A 239 -16.11 -26.33 -9.32
CA PRO A 239 -14.92 -26.13 -10.14
C PRO A 239 -13.67 -26.74 -9.52
N ASP A 240 -12.69 -27.09 -10.35
CA ASP A 240 -11.36 -27.60 -9.93
C ASP A 240 -10.29 -26.52 -9.76
N GLY A 241 -10.65 -25.25 -9.97
CA GLY A 241 -9.75 -24.11 -9.79
C GLY A 241 -9.40 -23.82 -8.32
N PRO A 242 -8.42 -22.93 -8.05
CA PRO A 242 -8.08 -22.50 -6.70
C PRO A 242 -9.28 -21.78 -6.10
N GLY A 243 -10.00 -22.47 -5.22
CA GLY A 243 -11.27 -21.98 -4.67
C GLY A 243 -11.17 -20.57 -4.10
N LEU A 244 -12.30 -19.86 -4.07
CA LEU A 244 -12.42 -18.50 -3.55
C LEU A 244 -11.65 -18.25 -2.22
N PRO A 245 -11.73 -19.12 -1.18
CA PRO A 245 -11.01 -18.86 0.07
C PRO A 245 -9.48 -18.89 -0.08
N LEU A 246 -8.94 -19.77 -0.92
CA LEU A 246 -7.49 -19.86 -1.18
C LEU A 246 -7.00 -18.61 -1.93
N SER A 247 -7.75 -18.20 -2.95
CA SER A 247 -7.44 -17.02 -3.77
C SER A 247 -7.53 -15.72 -2.96
N LEU A 248 -8.51 -15.60 -2.06
CA LEU A 248 -8.61 -14.49 -1.10
C LEU A 248 -7.48 -14.50 -0.08
N GLY A 249 -7.08 -15.67 0.43
CA GLY A 249 -5.96 -15.81 1.37
C GLY A 249 -4.63 -15.36 0.75
N LEU A 250 -4.32 -15.85 -0.46
CA LEU A 250 -3.15 -15.43 -1.23
C LEU A 250 -3.18 -13.93 -1.55
N GLY A 251 -4.33 -13.42 -2.03
CA GLY A 251 -4.52 -12.00 -2.33
C GLY A 251 -4.32 -11.11 -1.10
N GLY A 252 -4.86 -11.51 0.05
CA GLY A 252 -4.67 -10.81 1.32
C GLY A 252 -3.21 -10.75 1.75
N LEU A 253 -2.48 -11.87 1.66
CA LEU A 253 -1.07 -11.96 2.04
C LEU A 253 -0.19 -11.06 1.16
N VAL A 254 -0.39 -11.11 -0.15
CA VAL A 254 0.29 -10.21 -1.11
C VAL A 254 -0.09 -8.74 -0.83
N GLY A 255 -1.36 -8.48 -0.52
CA GLY A 255 -1.84 -7.14 -0.18
C GLY A 255 -1.19 -6.55 1.08
N VAL A 256 -0.99 -7.36 2.12
CA VAL A 256 -0.22 -6.95 3.32
C VAL A 256 1.21 -6.60 2.93
N GLY A 257 1.87 -7.42 2.13
CA GLY A 257 3.24 -7.17 1.65
C GLY A 257 3.36 -5.84 0.91
N LEU A 258 2.48 -5.58 -0.06
CA LEU A 258 2.43 -4.32 -0.81
C LEU A 258 2.09 -3.12 0.08
N GLY A 259 1.17 -3.30 1.04
CA GLY A 259 0.80 -2.26 2.00
C GLY A 259 1.94 -1.86 2.93
N LEU A 260 2.69 -2.85 3.44
CA LEU A 260 3.89 -2.63 4.24
C LEU A 260 5.00 -1.97 3.44
N LEU A 261 5.23 -2.43 2.20
CA LEU A 261 6.22 -1.83 1.30
C LEU A 261 5.89 -0.35 1.01
N GLY A 262 4.62 -0.05 0.72
CA GLY A 262 4.16 1.32 0.50
C GLY A 262 4.31 2.20 1.75
N ALA A 263 3.99 1.66 2.94
CA ALA A 263 4.19 2.36 4.20
C ALA A 263 5.67 2.63 4.50
N TRP A 264 6.54 1.64 4.24
CA TRP A 264 7.99 1.78 4.41
C TRP A 264 8.59 2.78 3.43
N MET A 265 8.21 2.73 2.15
CA MET A 265 8.64 3.71 1.14
C MET A 265 8.26 5.13 1.57
N ARG A 266 7.02 5.32 2.03
CA ARG A 266 6.53 6.60 2.53
C ARG A 266 7.31 7.09 3.75
N LEU A 267 7.75 6.16 4.62
CA LEU A 267 8.54 6.44 5.81
C LEU A 267 9.97 6.88 5.47
N VAL A 268 10.63 6.17 4.55
CA VAL A 268 12.00 6.51 4.10
C VAL A 268 12.05 7.88 3.43
N PHE A 269 11.02 8.23 2.65
CA PHE A 269 10.89 9.53 2.00
C PHE A 269 10.19 10.59 2.85
N ASP A 270 10.17 10.43 4.18
CA ASP A 270 9.59 11.44 5.08
C ASP A 270 10.67 12.35 5.69
N PRO A 271 10.79 13.62 5.27
CA PRO A 271 11.91 14.49 5.64
C PRO A 271 11.76 15.21 7.00
N ALA A 272 10.68 14.98 7.75
CA ALA A 272 10.38 15.71 8.98
C ALA A 272 11.11 15.12 10.22
N PRO A 273 11.82 15.92 11.03
CA PRO A 273 12.38 15.51 12.31
C PRO A 273 11.24 15.35 13.31
N ARG A 274 11.05 14.15 13.86
CA ARG A 274 9.80 13.77 14.53
C ARG A 274 9.97 13.43 16.00
N SER A 275 11.20 13.26 16.45
CA SER A 275 11.56 13.11 17.87
C SER A 275 12.45 14.26 18.34
N ALA A 276 12.44 14.54 19.65
CA ALA A 276 13.40 15.46 20.27
C ALA A 276 14.85 15.00 20.02
N GLY A 277 15.09 13.68 19.95
CA GLY A 277 16.40 13.11 19.61
C GLY A 277 16.83 13.42 18.17
N ASP A 278 15.92 13.51 17.20
CA ASP A 278 16.25 13.91 15.83
C ASP A 278 16.67 15.38 15.76
N VAL A 279 15.97 16.24 16.50
CA VAL A 279 16.29 17.68 16.58
C VAL A 279 17.64 17.87 17.26
N ALA A 280 17.87 17.21 18.40
CA ALA A 280 19.13 17.29 19.13
C ALA A 280 20.33 16.87 18.28
N ARG A 281 20.18 15.76 17.53
CA ARG A 281 21.21 15.28 16.59
C ARG A 281 21.43 16.23 15.42
N ALA A 282 20.38 16.87 14.89
CA ALA A 282 20.50 17.77 13.75
C ALA A 282 21.16 19.12 14.11
N VAL A 283 20.86 19.65 15.29
CA VAL A 283 21.44 20.92 15.78
C VAL A 283 22.76 20.72 16.55
N HIS A 284 23.15 19.47 16.83
CA HIS A 284 24.25 19.10 17.73
C HIS A 284 24.19 19.85 19.06
N GLY A 285 23.00 19.86 19.68
CA GLY A 285 22.76 20.53 20.94
C GLY A 285 21.53 19.93 21.63
N PRO A 286 21.34 20.20 22.92
CA PRO A 286 20.19 19.69 23.65
C PRO A 286 18.87 20.30 23.13
N VAL A 287 17.78 19.52 23.23
CA VAL A 287 16.43 20.10 23.16
C VAL A 287 16.08 20.59 24.55
N LEU A 288 16.06 21.92 24.73
CA LEU A 288 15.90 22.55 26.04
C LEU A 288 14.47 22.42 26.59
N GLY A 289 13.48 22.27 25.71
CA GLY A 289 12.08 22.06 26.10
C GLY A 289 11.15 21.82 24.92
N ALA A 290 9.95 21.33 25.23
CA ALA A 290 8.88 21.07 24.26
C ALA A 290 7.61 21.81 24.68
N LEU A 291 7.33 22.91 23.99
CA LEU A 291 6.25 23.81 24.36
C LEU A 291 4.89 23.25 23.89
N PRO A 292 3.86 23.25 24.77
CA PRO A 292 2.54 22.73 24.46
C PRO A 292 1.82 23.56 23.39
N ARG A 293 0.81 22.96 22.76
CA ARG A 293 0.05 23.58 21.66
C ARG A 293 -0.82 24.72 22.17
N GLY A 294 -0.85 25.83 21.44
CA GLY A 294 -1.74 26.96 21.73
C GLY A 294 -1.22 27.94 22.78
N SER A 295 0.02 27.82 23.25
CA SER A 295 0.69 28.78 24.13
C SER A 295 1.25 30.00 23.38
N ALA A 296 0.75 30.30 22.19
CA ALA A 296 1.18 31.42 21.35
C ALA A 296 0.57 32.78 21.78
N GLY A 297 -0.07 32.84 22.95
CA GLY A 297 -0.32 34.12 23.61
C GLY A 297 1.01 34.82 23.86
N ALA A 298 1.08 36.14 23.60
CA ALA A 298 2.34 36.87 23.58
C ALA A 298 3.11 36.81 24.92
N LEU A 299 2.38 36.68 26.05
CA LEU A 299 2.91 36.49 27.41
C LEU A 299 1.99 35.53 28.19
N VAL A 300 2.54 34.39 28.58
CA VAL A 300 1.89 33.33 29.37
C VAL A 300 2.49 33.26 30.78
N VAL A 301 3.82 33.41 30.86
CA VAL A 301 4.59 33.50 32.11
C VAL A 301 4.15 34.75 32.90
N GLY A 302 3.91 34.57 34.20
CA GLY A 302 3.51 35.62 35.15
C GLY A 302 2.05 36.09 35.05
N ARG A 303 1.29 35.64 34.04
CA ARG A 303 -0.16 35.92 33.89
C ARG A 303 -1.05 34.71 34.16
N THR A 304 -0.52 33.51 33.92
CA THR A 304 -1.26 32.25 34.12
C THR A 304 -0.31 31.20 34.68
N ASP A 305 -0.74 30.51 35.73
CA ASP A 305 0.00 29.37 36.25
C ASP A 305 -0.34 28.12 35.44
N SER A 306 0.30 28.01 34.27
CA SER A 306 0.03 26.98 33.29
C SER A 306 1.24 26.08 33.09
N ARG A 307 1.01 24.85 32.62
CA ARG A 307 2.10 23.94 32.22
C ARG A 307 3.06 24.58 31.20
N ALA A 308 2.57 25.49 30.36
CA ALA A 308 3.42 26.21 29.42
C ALA A 308 4.37 27.20 30.12
N ALA A 309 3.90 27.91 31.15
CA ALA A 309 4.72 28.83 31.94
C ALA A 309 5.86 28.08 32.64
N GLU A 310 5.57 26.91 33.21
CA GLU A 310 6.59 26.09 33.88
C GLU A 310 7.66 25.56 32.91
N GLU A 311 7.27 25.19 31.69
CA GLU A 311 8.24 24.80 30.66
C GLU A 311 9.14 25.99 30.25
N TYR A 312 8.60 27.21 30.15
CA TYR A 312 9.43 28.40 29.91
C TYR A 312 10.40 28.69 31.06
N ARG A 313 9.95 28.58 32.32
CA ARG A 313 10.82 28.69 33.50
C ARG A 313 11.92 27.64 33.48
N SER A 314 11.60 26.40 33.14
CA SER A 314 12.57 25.31 33.02
C SER A 314 13.61 25.59 31.93
N ILE A 315 13.19 26.10 30.76
CA ILE A 315 14.11 26.49 29.68
C ILE A 315 15.00 27.65 30.13
N ALA A 316 14.44 28.70 30.74
CA ALA A 316 15.18 29.84 31.24
C ALA A 316 16.22 29.44 32.29
N PHE A 317 15.84 28.55 33.22
CA PHE A 317 16.75 27.99 34.22
C PHE A 317 17.90 27.22 33.55
N ARG A 318 17.61 26.33 32.59
CA ARG A 318 18.65 25.58 31.86
C ARG A 318 19.61 26.49 31.09
N LEU A 319 19.09 27.55 30.48
CA LEU A 319 19.90 28.55 29.78
C LEU A 319 20.80 29.31 30.77
N ALA A 320 20.24 29.78 31.89
CA ALA A 320 20.97 30.54 32.90
C ALA A 320 22.17 29.80 33.51
N TYR A 321 22.12 28.46 33.53
CA TYR A 321 23.19 27.59 34.02
C TYR A 321 24.10 27.01 32.92
N ASP A 322 23.89 27.35 31.64
CA ASP A 322 24.82 26.97 30.57
C ASP A 322 26.05 27.87 30.63
N GLU A 323 27.23 27.29 30.87
CA GLU A 323 28.50 28.04 30.98
C GLU A 323 28.79 28.91 29.76
N ARG A 324 28.31 28.51 28.57
CA ARG A 324 28.50 29.26 27.31
C ARG A 324 27.64 30.52 27.24
N PHE A 325 26.61 30.62 28.08
CA PHE A 325 25.65 31.72 28.12
C PHE A 325 25.72 32.54 29.42
N ALA A 326 26.10 31.91 30.53
CA ALA A 326 25.92 32.44 31.89
C ALA A 326 26.69 33.74 32.20
N ASP A 327 27.77 34.03 31.45
CA ASP A 327 28.64 35.20 31.63
C ASP A 327 27.95 36.51 31.24
N ARG A 328 27.71 36.73 29.93
CA ARG A 328 27.13 37.97 29.39
C ARG A 328 25.64 37.86 29.00
N ARG A 329 25.07 36.66 28.96
CA ARG A 329 23.62 36.41 28.78
C ARG A 329 22.95 37.12 27.60
N ARG A 330 23.62 37.18 26.44
CA ARG A 330 23.06 37.70 25.18
C ARG A 330 22.49 36.54 24.36
N LEU A 331 21.16 36.45 24.31
CA LEU A 331 20.45 35.35 23.66
C LEU A 331 19.87 35.80 22.32
N LEU A 332 20.19 35.10 21.24
CA LEU A 332 19.50 35.26 19.95
C LEU A 332 18.48 34.14 19.74
N VAL A 333 17.21 34.50 19.55
CA VAL A 333 16.12 33.56 19.29
C VAL A 333 15.73 33.61 17.82
N VAL A 334 15.83 32.48 17.14
CA VAL A 334 15.61 32.37 15.68
C VAL A 334 14.81 31.12 15.32
N ALA A 335 14.19 31.12 14.15
CA ALA A 335 13.64 29.93 13.51
C ALA A 335 14.38 29.59 12.21
N PRO A 336 14.39 28.33 11.77
CA PRO A 336 14.91 27.97 10.46
C PRO A 336 14.02 28.50 9.33
N ARG A 337 12.70 28.29 9.42
CA ARG A 337 11.69 28.71 8.43
C ARG A 337 10.37 29.03 9.13
N GLY A 338 9.44 29.65 8.38
CA GLY A 338 8.05 29.82 8.78
C GLY A 338 7.74 31.19 9.36
N SER A 339 6.63 31.28 10.10
CA SER A 339 6.23 32.49 10.80
C SER A 339 7.16 32.77 11.99
N MET A 340 7.40 34.05 12.29
CA MET A 340 8.11 34.47 13.50
C MET A 340 7.30 34.33 14.79
N GLU A 341 6.02 33.95 14.71
CA GLU A 341 5.13 33.85 15.87
C GLU A 341 5.68 32.98 16.99
N SER A 342 6.22 31.80 16.68
CA SER A 342 6.81 30.92 17.69
C SER A 342 8.09 31.50 18.30
N SER A 343 8.99 32.06 17.49
CA SER A 343 10.22 32.70 18.00
C SER A 343 9.95 33.92 18.87
N VAL A 344 8.96 34.73 18.49
CA VAL A 344 8.51 35.90 19.26
C VAL A 344 7.86 35.48 20.58
N GLY A 345 6.96 34.49 20.57
CA GLY A 345 6.35 33.98 21.80
C GLY A 345 7.37 33.37 22.74
N VAL A 346 8.33 32.61 22.21
CA VAL A 346 9.44 32.05 23.00
C VAL A 346 10.31 33.16 23.59
N ALA A 347 10.72 34.15 22.78
CA ALA A 347 11.57 35.25 23.24
C ALA A 347 10.89 36.08 24.33
N ALA A 348 9.60 36.42 24.18
CA ALA A 348 8.84 37.18 25.16
C ALA A 348 8.64 36.43 26.48
N ASN A 349 8.30 35.14 26.43
CA ASN A 349 8.12 34.35 27.65
C ASN A 349 9.45 34.03 28.34
N LEU A 350 10.55 33.82 27.59
CA LEU A 350 11.88 33.71 28.19
C LEU A 350 12.30 35.04 28.85
N ALA A 351 11.98 36.17 28.25
CA ALA A 351 12.24 37.48 28.85
C ALA A 351 11.49 37.64 30.18
N ALA A 352 10.21 37.26 30.23
CA ALA A 352 9.43 37.23 31.47
C ALA A 352 10.01 36.26 32.51
N SER A 353 10.43 35.05 32.11
CA SER A 353 11.05 34.08 33.03
C SER A 353 12.38 34.56 33.59
N PHE A 354 13.20 35.26 32.80
CA PHE A 354 14.44 35.87 33.31
C PHE A 354 14.13 37.03 34.27
N ALA A 355 13.10 37.83 34.01
CA ALA A 355 12.68 38.93 34.90
C ALA A 355 12.19 38.40 36.25
N GLU A 356 11.47 37.26 36.26
CA GLU A 356 11.02 36.57 37.49
C GLU A 356 12.19 36.16 38.39
N THR A 357 13.36 35.87 37.81
CA THR A 357 14.60 35.57 38.57
C THR A 357 15.34 36.81 39.08
N GLY A 358 14.74 38.00 38.96
CA GLY A 358 15.31 39.27 39.42
C GLY A 358 16.32 39.90 38.47
N LYS A 359 16.40 39.44 37.21
CA LYS A 359 17.32 40.02 36.21
C LYS A 359 16.71 41.23 35.51
N ASN A 360 17.58 42.18 35.14
CA ASN A 360 17.23 43.33 34.32
C ASN A 360 17.16 42.88 32.85
N VAL A 361 15.96 42.54 32.38
CA VAL A 361 15.80 41.96 31.05
C VAL A 361 15.47 43.01 30.00
N LEU A 362 16.13 42.90 28.85
CA LEU A 362 15.84 43.68 27.65
C LEU A 362 15.49 42.76 26.48
N LEU A 363 14.28 42.89 25.95
CA LEU A 363 13.84 42.23 24.74
C LEU A 363 14.01 43.18 23.54
N VAL A 364 14.77 42.74 22.53
CA VAL A 364 15.08 43.52 21.33
C VAL A 364 14.49 42.83 20.10
N GLU A 365 13.68 43.53 19.32
CA GLU A 365 13.15 43.03 18.07
C GLU A 365 14.06 43.40 16.89
N ALA A 366 14.83 42.44 16.39
CA ALA A 366 15.72 42.62 15.24
C ALA A 366 15.04 42.37 13.87
N ASP A 367 13.74 42.09 13.82
CA ASP A 367 12.98 42.13 12.56
C ASP A 367 12.62 43.57 12.20
N LEU A 368 13.52 44.20 11.45
CA LEU A 368 13.32 45.54 10.92
C LEU A 368 12.57 45.56 9.57
N ARG A 369 12.07 44.41 9.10
CA ARG A 369 11.28 44.31 7.86
C ARG A 369 9.80 44.39 8.18
N THR A 370 9.37 43.61 9.16
CA THR A 370 7.97 43.46 9.58
C THR A 370 7.83 43.48 11.11
N PRO A 371 8.24 44.58 11.78
CA PRO A 371 8.17 44.65 13.23
C PRO A 371 6.72 44.53 13.72
N SER A 372 6.50 43.66 14.70
CA SER A 372 5.18 43.27 15.22
C SER A 372 5.15 43.10 16.75
N LEU A 373 6.29 43.21 17.43
CA LEU A 373 6.41 42.81 18.83
C LEU A 373 5.69 43.76 19.80
N SER A 374 5.68 45.07 19.53
CA SER A 374 4.92 46.05 20.35
C SER A 374 3.41 45.85 20.27
N GLU A 375 2.89 45.54 19.07
CA GLU A 375 1.45 45.26 18.87
C GLU A 375 1.05 43.95 19.56
N ARG A 376 1.91 42.91 19.47
CA ARG A 376 1.64 41.61 20.08
C ARG A 376 1.65 41.64 21.60
N LEU A 377 2.50 42.44 22.21
CA LEU A 377 2.60 42.58 23.67
C LEU A 377 1.62 43.61 24.23
N ASP A 378 0.77 44.21 23.39
CA ASP A 378 -0.20 45.25 23.74
C ASP A 378 0.44 46.47 24.42
N VAL A 379 1.66 46.82 23.98
CA VAL A 379 2.40 47.96 24.53
C VAL A 379 2.36 49.13 23.56
N SER A 380 1.57 50.14 23.93
CA SER A 380 1.40 51.37 23.18
C SER A 380 2.49 52.38 23.55
N ALA A 381 3.33 52.76 22.57
CA ALA A 381 4.38 53.75 22.78
C ALA A 381 3.87 55.18 22.60
N ALA A 382 4.10 56.07 23.58
CA ALA A 382 3.99 57.51 23.38
C ALA A 382 5.18 58.08 22.55
N SER A 383 6.31 57.35 22.50
CA SER A 383 7.49 57.62 21.68
C SER A 383 8.22 56.32 21.38
N ARG A 384 8.59 56.07 20.11
CA ARG A 384 9.31 54.85 19.70
C ARG A 384 10.83 55.07 19.75
N PRO A 385 11.61 54.18 20.38
CA PRO A 385 13.06 54.29 20.39
C PRO A 385 13.62 54.05 18.98
N ARG A 386 14.37 55.01 18.43
CA ARG A 386 14.88 54.97 17.05
C ARG A 386 16.24 54.26 16.94
N TRP A 387 16.35 53.09 17.56
CA TRP A 387 17.63 52.38 17.66
C TRP A 387 18.18 51.87 16.33
N SER A 388 17.30 51.59 15.37
CA SER A 388 17.63 51.16 14.01
C SER A 388 17.88 52.32 13.03
N SER A 389 17.70 53.58 13.46
CA SER A 389 18.01 54.78 12.66
C SER A 389 19.52 54.92 12.43
N THR A 390 19.92 55.59 11.35
CA THR A 390 21.33 55.91 11.03
C THR A 390 21.75 57.35 11.35
N VAL A 391 20.83 58.21 11.80
CA VAL A 391 21.11 59.63 12.14
C VAL A 391 21.49 59.71 13.61
N GLU A 392 22.64 60.28 14.00
CA GLU A 392 23.09 60.39 15.41
C GLU A 392 22.05 61.09 16.31
N PRO A 393 21.83 60.62 17.56
CA PRO A 393 20.88 61.25 18.47
C PRO A 393 21.51 62.50 19.10
N ALA A 394 20.70 63.38 19.66
CA ALA A 394 21.21 64.40 20.57
C ALA A 394 21.74 63.74 21.86
N GLU A 395 22.69 64.37 22.56
CA GLU A 395 23.16 63.87 23.87
C GLU A 395 21.95 63.67 24.83
N GLY A 396 21.81 62.45 25.38
CA GLY A 396 20.70 62.04 26.26
C GLY A 396 19.63 61.12 25.64
N GLU A 397 19.67 60.87 24.32
CA GLU A 397 18.67 60.02 23.63
C GLU A 397 18.99 58.51 23.64
N TRP A 398 20.09 58.05 24.24
CA TRP A 398 20.54 56.64 24.11
C TRP A 398 20.87 55.91 25.42
N PRO A 399 20.18 54.81 25.77
CA PRO A 399 18.80 54.49 25.40
C PRO A 399 17.91 55.36 26.28
N GLY A 400 17.69 56.61 25.86
CA GLY A 400 16.80 57.55 26.53
C GLY A 400 15.35 57.04 26.49
N PRO A 401 14.34 57.82 26.94
CA PRO A 401 13.02 57.39 27.46
C PRO A 401 12.09 56.52 26.56
N GLY A 402 12.58 55.88 25.49
CA GLY A 402 11.86 54.99 24.60
C GLY A 402 11.94 53.48 24.92
N LYS A 403 12.58 53.02 26.01
CA LYS A 403 12.40 51.61 26.43
C LYS A 403 10.94 51.43 26.86
N LEU A 404 10.21 50.57 26.16
CA LEU A 404 8.83 50.27 26.52
C LEU A 404 8.85 49.27 27.66
N LEU A 405 8.21 49.60 28.78
CA LEU A 405 8.09 48.66 29.89
C LEU A 405 6.96 47.68 29.58
N VAL A 406 7.25 46.38 29.62
CA VAL A 406 6.27 45.32 29.44
C VAL A 406 5.94 44.72 30.80
N ASP A 407 4.68 44.82 31.20
CA ASP A 407 4.18 44.19 32.41
C ASP A 407 3.94 42.69 32.19
N ALA A 408 4.75 41.88 32.88
CA ALA A 408 4.70 40.43 32.86
C ALA A 408 3.88 39.85 34.03
N GLY A 409 3.13 40.68 34.77
CA GLY A 409 2.32 40.24 35.90
C GLY A 409 3.16 39.86 37.11
N GLU A 410 2.96 38.65 37.66
CA GLU A 410 3.67 38.18 38.86
C GLU A 410 5.18 38.00 38.63
N SER A 411 5.61 37.88 37.37
CA SER A 411 7.02 37.79 36.98
C SER A 411 7.73 39.15 36.92
N GLY A 412 7.04 40.25 37.27
CA GLY A 412 7.59 41.61 37.25
C GLY A 412 7.44 42.30 35.90
N ALA A 413 8.47 43.03 35.48
CA ALA A 413 8.47 43.76 34.23
C ALA A 413 9.84 43.71 33.53
N PHE A 414 9.83 43.83 32.20
CA PHE A 414 11.06 43.88 31.40
C PHE A 414 11.00 44.99 30.35
N GLY A 415 12.18 45.43 29.91
CA GLY A 415 12.30 46.44 28.87
C GLY A 415 12.12 45.85 27.48
N LEU A 416 11.41 46.56 26.61
CA LEU A 416 11.23 46.24 25.21
C LEU A 416 11.78 47.36 24.32
N VAL A 417 12.60 46.96 23.36
CA VAL A 417 13.07 47.79 22.26
C VAL A 417 12.48 47.24 20.95
N PRO A 418 11.35 47.79 20.48
CA PRO A 418 10.71 47.33 19.25
C PRO A 418 11.53 47.67 18.02
N GLY A 419 11.37 46.89 16.95
CA GLY A 419 11.98 47.18 15.67
C GLY A 419 11.30 48.38 15.00
N GLU A 420 12.05 49.14 14.20
CA GLU A 420 11.49 50.15 13.29
C GLU A 420 11.85 49.76 11.86
N ARG A 421 10.88 49.91 10.95
CA ARG A 421 11.08 49.54 9.55
C ARG A 421 12.13 50.44 8.89
N VAL A 422 13.22 49.84 8.42
CA VAL A 422 14.32 50.58 7.77
C VAL A 422 14.49 50.18 6.31
N ARG A 423 15.11 51.07 5.52
CA ARG A 423 15.44 50.81 4.12
C ARG A 423 16.58 49.82 3.94
N ASN A 424 17.60 49.88 4.79
CA ASN A 424 18.79 49.02 4.72
C ASN A 424 18.98 48.27 6.05
N VAL A 425 18.37 47.09 6.14
CA VAL A 425 18.36 46.24 7.35
C VAL A 425 19.78 45.80 7.75
N PRO A 426 20.63 45.26 6.85
CA PRO A 426 21.99 44.87 7.22
C PRO A 426 22.78 46.01 7.86
N ARG A 427 22.75 47.22 7.27
CA ARG A 427 23.48 48.38 7.81
C ARG A 427 22.97 48.80 9.19
N ALA A 428 21.66 48.71 9.43
CA ALA A 428 21.08 49.01 10.74
C ALA A 428 21.54 47.99 11.79
N LEU A 429 21.48 46.69 11.46
CA LEU A 429 21.88 45.60 12.37
C LEU A 429 23.38 45.58 12.66
N THR A 430 24.22 45.98 11.71
CA THR A 430 25.68 46.04 11.92
C THR A 430 26.15 47.35 12.53
N SER A 431 25.25 48.29 12.84
CA SER A 431 25.60 49.62 13.36
C SER A 431 26.21 49.57 14.77
N ALA A 432 26.97 50.60 15.13
CA ALA A 432 27.52 50.77 16.48
C ALA A 432 26.43 50.87 17.56
N ARG A 433 25.24 51.35 17.18
CA ARG A 433 24.05 51.39 18.03
C ARG A 433 23.61 50.01 18.46
N THR A 434 23.47 49.10 17.50
CA THR A 434 23.11 47.71 17.79
C THR A 434 24.15 47.06 18.70
N THR A 435 25.44 47.36 18.48
CA THR A 435 26.52 46.90 19.38
C THR A 435 26.33 47.44 20.79
N ARG A 436 26.09 48.74 20.96
CA ARG A 436 25.83 49.35 22.28
C ARG A 436 24.58 48.78 22.95
N LEU A 437 23.53 48.49 22.18
CA LEU A 437 22.28 47.92 22.67
C LEU A 437 22.47 46.49 23.16
N ILE A 438 23.22 45.66 22.44
CA ILE A 438 23.51 44.28 22.86
C ILE A 438 24.49 44.27 24.04
N ALA A 439 25.40 45.26 24.11
CA ALA A 439 26.32 45.44 25.21
C ALA A 439 25.65 45.85 26.53
N GLU A 440 24.35 46.19 26.56
CA GLU A 440 23.62 46.36 27.83
C GLU A 440 23.65 45.09 28.69
N ALA A 441 23.87 43.92 28.09
CA ALA A 441 24.06 42.66 28.80
C ALA A 441 25.44 42.52 29.49
N ASP A 442 26.37 43.49 29.32
CA ASP A 442 27.65 43.48 30.03
C ASP A 442 27.49 43.77 31.54
N ASP A 443 26.33 44.26 31.98
CA ASP A 443 25.96 44.30 33.39
C ASP A 443 25.67 42.87 33.88
N PRO A 444 26.32 42.38 34.95
CA PRO A 444 26.13 41.02 35.49
C PRO A 444 24.67 40.67 35.87
N ASP A 445 23.83 41.68 36.12
CA ASP A 445 22.42 41.50 36.43
C ASP A 445 21.49 41.74 35.25
N ALA A 446 22.02 42.05 34.06
CA ALA A 446 21.26 42.19 32.84
C ALA A 446 21.20 40.89 32.01
N THR A 447 20.13 40.78 31.22
CA THR A 447 19.96 39.73 30.19
C THR A 447 19.35 40.36 28.96
N VAL A 448 19.99 40.20 27.79
CA VAL A 448 19.46 40.73 26.52
C VAL A 448 18.97 39.57 25.66
N VAL A 449 17.67 39.58 25.35
CA VAL A 449 17.04 38.62 24.44
C VAL A 449 16.76 39.33 23.12
N VAL A 450 17.33 38.84 22.03
CA VAL A 450 17.13 39.38 20.69
C VAL A 450 16.32 38.39 19.87
N VAL A 451 15.24 38.83 19.22
CA VAL A 451 14.48 37.99 18.28
C VAL A 451 14.69 38.47 16.85
N ALA A 452 15.01 37.55 15.95
CA ALA A 452 15.33 37.85 14.56
C ALA A 452 14.53 36.96 13.58
N PRO A 453 14.34 37.41 12.32
CA PRO A 453 13.57 36.66 11.33
C PRO A 453 14.21 35.33 10.94
N PRO A 454 13.46 34.41 10.28
CA PRO A 454 13.94 33.06 10.02
C PRO A 454 15.21 33.03 9.16
N VAL A 455 16.24 32.31 9.63
CA VAL A 455 17.61 32.37 9.09
C VAL A 455 17.69 31.88 7.64
N LEU A 456 16.88 30.89 7.26
CA LEU A 456 16.89 30.36 5.88
C LEU A 456 16.09 31.23 4.90
N ALA A 457 15.35 32.23 5.40
CA ALA A 457 14.64 33.21 4.58
C ALA A 457 15.40 34.54 4.46
N TYR A 458 16.07 34.96 5.54
CA TYR A 458 16.79 36.24 5.61
C TYR A 458 18.12 36.08 6.35
N ALA A 459 19.15 36.79 5.87
CA ALA A 459 20.48 36.81 6.51
C ALA A 459 20.57 37.74 7.73
N ASP A 460 19.47 38.41 8.09
CA ASP A 460 19.42 39.43 9.14
C ASP A 460 19.91 38.90 10.50
N ALA A 461 19.49 37.68 10.88
CA ALA A 461 19.95 37.03 12.09
C ALA A 461 21.46 36.76 12.09
N LEU A 462 22.04 36.38 10.94
CA LEU A 462 23.47 36.07 10.81
C LEU A 462 24.35 37.30 11.07
N ALA A 463 23.83 38.52 10.84
CA ALA A 463 24.55 39.77 11.13
C ALA A 463 24.67 40.08 12.64
N LEU A 464 24.00 39.31 13.49
CA LEU A 464 24.00 39.48 14.95
C LEU A 464 24.67 38.32 15.68
N VAL A 465 24.96 37.22 14.98
CA VAL A 465 25.44 35.97 15.56
C VAL A 465 26.78 36.14 16.29
N ASP A 466 27.66 36.99 15.78
CA ASP A 466 28.98 37.30 16.34
C ASP A 466 28.91 38.25 17.56
N ARG A 467 27.74 38.83 17.84
CA ARG A 467 27.53 39.81 18.93
C ARG A 467 26.81 39.21 20.14
N VAL A 468 26.28 38.00 20.02
CA VAL A 468 25.54 37.28 21.06
C VAL A 468 26.35 36.09 21.57
N ASP A 469 26.10 35.67 22.81
CA ASP A 469 26.83 34.55 23.42
C ASP A 469 26.26 33.19 23.00
N GLY A 470 24.96 33.18 22.66
CA GLY A 470 24.30 31.96 22.23
C GLY A 470 23.04 32.15 21.41
N VAL A 471 22.79 31.16 20.56
CA VAL A 471 21.62 31.11 19.67
C VAL A 471 20.70 29.97 20.07
N LEU A 472 19.43 30.30 20.26
CA LEU A 472 18.34 29.37 20.53
C LEU A 472 17.50 29.16 19.26
N ILE A 473 17.45 27.92 18.79
CA ILE A 473 16.66 27.56 17.61
C ILE A 473 15.26 27.13 18.02
N VAL A 474 14.25 27.89 17.61
CA VAL A 474 12.84 27.55 17.77
C VAL A 474 12.35 26.87 16.50
N CYS A 475 11.81 25.66 16.62
CA CYS A 475 11.32 24.92 15.46
C CYS A 475 9.97 24.26 15.73
N ASP A 476 9.13 24.18 14.68
CA ASP A 476 7.97 23.30 14.68
C ASP A 476 8.37 21.98 13.96
N PRO A 477 8.41 20.84 14.68
CA PRO A 477 8.74 19.54 14.10
C PRO A 477 7.83 19.12 12.94
N ARG A 478 6.69 19.79 12.73
CA ARG A 478 5.74 19.50 11.64
C ARG A 478 6.02 20.26 10.35
N THR A 479 6.75 21.38 10.42
CA THR A 479 6.96 22.28 9.28
C THR A 479 8.42 22.35 8.84
N VAL A 480 9.34 22.08 9.76
CA VAL A 480 10.78 22.12 9.53
C VAL A 480 11.28 20.74 9.14
N HIS A 481 12.21 20.64 8.19
CA HIS A 481 12.86 19.37 7.84
C HIS A 481 14.20 19.20 8.55
N ARG A 482 14.70 17.96 8.63
CA ARG A 482 16.02 17.69 9.21
C ARG A 482 17.12 18.48 8.49
N ALA A 483 17.04 18.58 7.17
CA ALA A 483 17.97 19.35 6.36
C ALA A 483 17.95 20.86 6.70
N ASP A 484 16.78 21.41 7.07
CA ASP A 484 16.68 22.82 7.48
C ASP A 484 17.41 23.05 8.81
N LEU A 485 17.29 22.13 9.77
CA LEU A 485 17.98 22.20 11.08
C LEU A 485 19.50 22.07 10.96
N VAL A 486 19.97 21.16 10.10
CA VAL A 486 21.41 21.05 9.79
C VAL A 486 21.90 22.33 9.14
N ARG A 487 21.14 22.87 8.16
CA ARG A 487 21.55 24.05 7.42
C ARG A 487 21.58 25.33 8.26
N ILE A 488 20.57 25.58 9.11
CA ILE A 488 20.60 26.74 10.01
C ILE A 488 21.79 26.67 10.96
N ARG A 489 22.11 25.48 11.49
CA ARG A 489 23.26 25.28 12.36
C ARG A 489 24.57 25.58 11.63
N GLU A 490 24.76 25.05 10.42
CA GLU A 490 25.94 25.33 9.59
C GLU A 490 26.12 26.84 9.37
N LEU A 491 25.03 27.57 9.10
CA LEU A 491 25.09 29.01 8.89
C LEU A 491 25.43 29.78 10.18
N ILE A 492 24.85 29.40 11.32
CA ILE A 492 25.16 30.03 12.62
C ILE A 492 26.61 29.78 13.00
N VAL A 493 27.07 28.52 12.96
CA VAL A 493 28.44 28.16 13.33
C VAL A 493 29.44 28.78 12.35
N GLY A 494 29.11 28.79 11.05
CA GLY A 494 29.94 29.43 10.02
C GLY A 494 30.05 30.95 10.18
N ALA A 495 29.07 31.60 10.82
CA ALA A 495 29.10 33.02 11.17
C ALA A 495 29.79 33.29 12.53
N GLY A 496 30.33 32.26 13.20
CA GLY A 496 31.04 32.38 14.48
C GLY A 496 30.17 32.21 15.73
N GLY A 497 28.92 31.76 15.58
CA GLY A 497 27.97 31.61 16.68
C GLY A 497 27.98 30.28 17.38
N THR A 498 27.51 30.29 18.63
CA THR A 498 27.28 29.09 19.43
C THR A 498 25.80 28.74 19.48
N VAL A 499 25.42 27.53 19.06
CA VAL A 499 24.05 27.03 19.25
C VAL A 499 23.93 26.44 20.65
N LEU A 500 23.09 27.06 21.50
CA LEU A 500 22.85 26.59 22.86
C LEU A 500 21.94 25.36 22.87
N GLY A 501 20.99 25.30 21.94
CA GLY A 501 20.07 24.20 21.79
C GLY A 501 18.86 24.54 20.92
N ALA A 502 17.84 23.69 21.01
CA ALA A 502 16.59 23.89 20.30
C ALA A 502 15.37 23.80 21.24
N VAL A 503 14.32 24.54 20.90
CA VAL A 503 13.00 24.45 21.52
C VAL A 503 12.00 24.03 20.46
N THR A 504 11.19 23.02 20.80
CA THR A 504 10.12 22.59 19.90
C THR A 504 8.82 23.31 20.26
N HIS A 505 8.24 24.03 19.31
CA HIS A 505 6.97 24.73 19.49
C HIS A 505 6.02 24.28 18.39
N THR A 506 4.89 23.66 18.76
CA THR A 506 3.90 23.22 17.75
C THR A 506 2.82 24.28 17.59
N ASP A 507 2.78 24.93 16.42
CA ASP A 507 1.81 25.99 16.15
C ASP A 507 0.40 25.42 15.81
N SER A 508 -0.66 26.12 16.24
CA SER A 508 -2.07 25.71 16.14
C SER A 508 -2.78 26.14 14.85
N HIS A 509 -2.19 27.04 14.06
CA HIS A 509 -2.90 27.78 13.01
C HIS A 509 -3.46 26.97 11.84
N ARG A 510 -2.98 25.74 11.59
CA ARG A 510 -3.51 24.92 10.47
C ARG A 510 -4.95 24.45 10.70
N ARG A 511 -5.41 24.37 11.95
CA ARG A 511 -6.83 24.06 12.28
C ARG A 511 -7.70 25.30 12.35
N GLU A 512 -7.20 26.44 12.82
CA GLU A 512 -7.99 27.67 12.89
C GLU A 512 -8.23 28.30 11.51
N ALA A 513 -7.26 28.24 10.59
CA ALA A 513 -7.49 28.66 9.21
C ALA A 513 -8.53 27.77 8.51
N ALA A 514 -8.51 26.46 8.78
CA ALA A 514 -9.53 25.52 8.28
C ALA A 514 -10.90 25.75 8.93
N ALA A 515 -10.93 26.05 10.24
CA ALA A 515 -12.15 26.36 10.99
C ALA A 515 -12.76 27.71 10.55
N ARG A 516 -11.94 28.74 10.31
CA ARG A 516 -12.36 30.05 9.76
C ARG A 516 -12.85 29.92 8.32
N ARG A 517 -12.24 29.05 7.52
CA ARG A 517 -12.71 28.75 6.15
C ARG A 517 -14.02 27.98 6.18
N ASN A 518 -14.21 27.05 7.12
CA ASN A 518 -15.48 26.34 7.33
C ASN A 518 -16.57 27.24 7.93
N SER A 519 -16.24 28.16 8.83
CA SER A 519 -17.20 29.09 9.42
C SER A 519 -17.65 30.14 8.40
N ARG A 520 -16.74 30.68 7.57
CA ARG A 520 -17.11 31.54 6.42
C ARG A 520 -17.95 30.79 5.39
N ARG A 521 -17.66 29.52 5.14
CA ARG A 521 -18.44 28.66 4.22
C ARG A 521 -19.80 28.24 4.80
N ARG A 522 -19.95 28.18 6.13
CA ARG A 522 -21.23 28.02 6.83
C ARG A 522 -22.04 29.32 6.88
N ALA A 523 -21.40 30.45 7.13
CA ALA A 523 -22.03 31.77 7.11
C ALA A 523 -22.54 32.15 5.71
N ALA A 524 -21.81 31.77 4.65
CA ALA A 524 -22.24 31.94 3.26
C ALA A 524 -23.36 30.96 2.83
N LYS A 525 -23.71 29.97 3.67
CA LYS A 525 -24.76 28.96 3.40
C LYS A 525 -25.98 29.08 4.32
N SER A 526 -26.01 30.04 5.24
CA SER A 526 -27.25 30.37 5.95
C SER A 526 -28.14 31.22 5.05
N PRO A 527 -29.41 30.85 4.82
CA PRO A 527 -30.34 31.71 4.11
C PRO A 527 -30.55 32.99 4.92
N ALA A 528 -30.40 34.14 4.26
CA ALA A 528 -30.69 35.44 4.85
C ALA A 528 -32.15 35.45 5.34
N VAL A 529 -32.32 35.57 6.67
CA VAL A 529 -33.63 35.88 7.25
C VAL A 529 -34.01 37.28 6.78
N ARG A 530 -35.01 37.38 5.90
CA ARG A 530 -35.62 38.66 5.51
C ARG A 530 -36.17 39.32 6.77
N PRO A 531 -35.83 40.59 7.07
CA PRO A 531 -36.51 41.29 8.14
C PRO A 531 -37.97 41.53 7.74
N ALA A 532 -38.87 41.29 8.70
CA ALA A 532 -40.30 41.48 8.55
C ALA A 532 -40.61 42.96 8.21
N ALA A 533 -41.49 43.14 7.22
CA ALA A 533 -41.96 44.44 6.77
C ALA A 533 -42.73 45.16 7.90
N ARG A 534 -42.30 46.39 8.22
CA ARG A 534 -43.11 47.36 8.98
C ARG A 534 -44.11 48.03 8.01
N PRO A 535 -45.36 48.31 8.43
CA PRO A 535 -46.34 48.99 7.58
C PRO A 535 -45.92 50.45 7.35
N GLY A 536 -45.97 50.85 6.08
CA GLY A 536 -45.43 52.11 5.57
C GLY A 536 -46.30 53.32 5.90
N THR A 537 -45.63 54.37 6.38
CA THR A 537 -46.10 55.74 6.47
C THR A 537 -46.11 56.38 5.08
N ARG A 538 -47.23 57.02 4.78
CA ARG A 538 -47.56 57.80 3.58
C ARG A 538 -46.59 58.99 3.43
N LEU A 539 -45.95 59.12 2.27
CA LEU A 539 -45.34 60.37 1.82
C LEU A 539 -45.77 60.64 0.38
N GLU A 540 -46.39 61.80 0.23
CA GLU A 540 -46.84 62.43 -1.00
C GLU A 540 -45.65 62.75 -1.90
N THR A 541 -45.80 62.53 -3.20
CA THR A 541 -45.09 63.32 -4.21
C THR A 541 -45.96 63.38 -5.46
N GLU A 542 -46.72 64.47 -5.55
CA GLU A 542 -47.29 64.94 -6.80
C GLU A 542 -46.16 65.27 -7.79
N ARG A 543 -46.31 64.79 -9.03
CA ARG A 543 -45.74 65.47 -10.20
C ARG A 543 -46.65 65.26 -11.41
N HIS A 544 -47.46 66.30 -11.59
CA HIS A 544 -48.24 66.75 -12.73
C HIS A 544 -47.54 66.58 -14.09
N ILE A 545 -48.24 65.99 -15.08
CA ILE A 545 -48.15 66.30 -16.52
C ILE A 545 -49.55 66.14 -17.14
N ASP A 546 -49.90 67.13 -17.96
CA ASP A 546 -51.18 67.48 -18.57
C ASP A 546 -51.71 66.62 -19.72
N GLY A 547 -53.04 66.72 -19.90
CA GLY A 547 -53.74 66.80 -21.18
C GLY A 547 -53.91 65.48 -21.94
N ASP A 548 -54.96 65.23 -22.71
CA ASP A 548 -56.12 65.99 -23.17
C ASP A 548 -57.00 64.92 -23.85
N GLY A 549 -58.29 65.21 -24.02
CA GLY A 549 -59.02 64.64 -25.15
C GLY A 549 -60.12 63.64 -24.81
N SER A 550 -61.33 64.18 -24.87
CA SER A 550 -62.50 63.59 -25.52
C SER A 550 -63.27 62.45 -24.82
N ASP A 551 -64.51 62.82 -24.53
CA ASP A 551 -65.72 62.12 -24.95
C ASP A 551 -66.39 61.08 -24.03
N THR A 552 -67.49 61.58 -23.47
CA THR A 552 -68.86 61.04 -23.54
C THR A 552 -69.38 60.05 -22.47
N ILE A 553 -70.32 60.60 -21.70
CA ILE A 553 -71.73 60.15 -21.50
C ILE A 553 -72.03 58.88 -20.67
N ALA A 554 -72.72 59.14 -19.54
CA ALA A 554 -73.77 58.36 -18.85
C ALA A 554 -73.41 56.97 -18.27
N LEU A 555 -73.88 56.50 -17.11
CA LEU A 555 -75.20 56.62 -16.49
C LEU A 555 -75.12 56.31 -14.97
N ARG A 556 -75.94 57.05 -14.20
CA ARG A 556 -76.61 56.79 -12.91
C ARG A 556 -76.68 55.31 -12.43
N THR A 557 -76.37 55.03 -11.15
CA THR A 557 -77.34 54.75 -10.05
C THR A 557 -76.68 54.30 -8.72
N VAL A 558 -76.90 55.14 -7.69
CA VAL A 558 -77.24 54.90 -6.27
C VAL A 558 -77.27 53.46 -5.72
N ARG A 559 -76.56 53.19 -4.60
CA ARG A 559 -77.17 52.85 -3.29
C ARG A 559 -76.16 52.75 -2.11
N SER A 560 -76.55 53.40 -1.02
CA SER A 560 -76.27 53.25 0.42
C SER A 560 -75.22 52.22 0.88
N GLY A 561 -74.29 52.50 1.79
CA GLY A 561 -74.31 53.50 2.87
C GLY A 561 -74.52 52.79 4.21
N ASP A 562 -73.44 52.59 4.96
CA ASP A 562 -73.40 52.27 6.39
C ASP A 562 -72.25 53.07 7.02
N ARG A 563 -72.48 53.53 8.25
CA ARG A 563 -71.50 54.20 9.11
C ARG A 563 -71.02 53.26 10.20
#